data_AF-A0A1Q6X1V9-F1
#
_entry.id   AF-A0A1Q6X1V9-F1
#
_cell.length_a   1.000
_cell.length_b   1.000
_cell.length_c   1.000
_cell.angle_alpha   90.00
_cell.angle_beta   90.00
_cell.angle_gamma   90.00
#
_symmetry.space_group_name_H-M   'P 1'
#
loop_
_entity.id
_entity.type
_entity.pdbx_description
1 polymer ?
#
loop_
_entity_poly.entity_id
_entity_poly.type
_entity_poly.pdbx_seq_one_letter_code
_entity_poly.pdbx_strand_id
1 'polypeptide(L)'
;MAGTGRPYALAPMLHPDGTMLDGTPLAETIARIDAEISPVPHHYMIGCLYPTHAETALQALRASQRDLVKRVRGLKANTSPLSPEELDKLNHLAATDVQTWVRDELACAREFDLTILGRLLRNRRTLHRRFGQGGG
;
A
#
# COMPACT_ATOMS: atom_id res chain seq x y z
N MET A 1 -8.47 10.59 -12.81
CA MET A 1 -7.82 11.56 -11.89
C MET A 1 -7.09 12.65 -12.65
N ALA A 2 -6.08 12.33 -13.48
CA ALA A 2 -5.30 13.32 -14.26
C ALA A 2 -6.17 14.33 -15.05
N GLY A 3 -7.19 13.85 -15.78
CA GLY A 3 -8.09 14.72 -16.56
C GLY A 3 -8.93 15.73 -15.75
N THR A 4 -8.89 15.69 -14.42
CA THR A 4 -9.53 16.71 -13.56
C THR A 4 -8.64 17.94 -13.32
N GLY A 5 -7.35 17.89 -13.69
CA GLY A 5 -6.38 18.95 -13.44
C GLY A 5 -6.00 19.16 -11.96
N ARG A 6 -6.54 18.35 -11.04
CA ARG A 6 -6.26 18.45 -9.61
C ARG A 6 -5.08 17.56 -9.19
N PRO A 7 -4.29 17.95 -8.17
CA PRO A 7 -3.27 17.08 -7.60
C PRO A 7 -3.87 15.76 -7.13
N TYR A 8 -3.16 14.67 -7.39
CA TYR A 8 -3.60 13.33 -7.02
C TYR A 8 -2.40 12.46 -6.65
N ALA A 9 -2.70 11.38 -5.93
CA ALA A 9 -1.76 10.35 -5.55
C ALA A 9 -2.28 8.98 -5.98
N LEU A 10 -1.37 8.03 -6.17
CA LEU A 10 -1.72 6.65 -6.47
C LEU A 10 -1.22 5.75 -5.34
N ALA A 11 -2.03 4.75 -4.97
CA ALA A 11 -1.70 3.77 -3.94
C ALA A 11 -1.77 2.35 -4.51
N PRO A 12 -0.83 1.95 -5.39
CA PRO A 12 -0.82 0.61 -5.98
C PRO A 12 -0.69 -0.48 -4.92
N MET A 13 -1.23 -1.65 -5.24
CA MET A 13 -0.98 -2.89 -4.50
C MET A 13 0.23 -3.58 -5.09
N LEU A 14 1.10 -4.07 -4.20
CA LEU A 14 2.37 -4.69 -4.57
C LEU A 14 2.49 -6.05 -3.91
N HIS A 15 3.33 -6.90 -4.48
CA HIS A 15 3.94 -8.00 -3.76
C HIS A 15 5.04 -7.49 -2.81
N PRO A 16 5.38 -8.24 -1.74
CA PRO A 16 6.42 -7.85 -0.79
C PRO A 16 7.80 -7.59 -1.43
N ASP A 17 8.07 -8.16 -2.59
CA ASP A 17 9.33 -7.99 -3.35
C ASP A 17 9.42 -6.68 -4.14
N GLY A 18 8.40 -5.82 -4.09
CA GLY A 18 8.38 -4.53 -4.78
C GLY A 18 7.90 -4.59 -6.23
N THR A 19 7.23 -5.69 -6.61
CA THR A 19 6.56 -5.83 -7.91
C THR A 19 5.07 -5.54 -7.82
N MET A 20 4.48 -5.09 -8.93
CA MET A 20 3.03 -5.00 -9.14
C MET A 20 2.41 -6.40 -9.17
N LEU A 21 1.08 -6.51 -9.10
CA LEU A 21 0.38 -7.80 -9.12
C LEU A 21 0.57 -8.61 -10.42
N ASP A 22 1.06 -7.98 -11.49
CA ASP A 22 1.42 -8.64 -12.75
C ASP A 22 2.92 -9.01 -12.81
N GLY A 23 3.68 -8.78 -11.73
CA GLY A 23 5.13 -9.01 -11.63
C GLY A 23 6.00 -7.84 -12.12
N THR A 24 5.42 -6.77 -12.67
CA THR A 24 6.19 -5.61 -13.13
C THR A 24 6.87 -4.88 -11.96
N PRO A 25 8.17 -4.53 -12.00
CA PRO A 25 8.79 -3.75 -10.94
C PRO A 25 8.11 -2.38 -10.73
N LEU A 26 7.97 -1.95 -9.48
CA LEU A 26 7.35 -0.65 -9.15
C LEU A 26 8.06 0.52 -9.85
N ALA A 27 9.41 0.47 -9.93
CA ALA A 27 10.21 1.51 -10.58
C ALA A 27 9.82 1.70 -12.06
N GLU A 28 9.61 0.59 -12.78
CA GLU A 28 9.19 0.60 -14.19
C GLU A 28 7.77 1.15 -14.32
N THR A 29 6.87 0.74 -13.42
CA THR A 29 5.50 1.24 -13.41
C THR A 29 5.44 2.75 -13.20
N ILE A 30 6.22 3.29 -12.26
CA ILE A 30 6.30 4.74 -12.02
C ILE A 30 6.83 5.45 -13.27
N ALA A 31 7.93 4.96 -13.85
CA ALA A 31 8.53 5.55 -15.03
C ALA A 31 7.56 5.58 -16.24
N ARG A 32 6.81 4.50 -16.45
CA ARG A 32 5.76 4.43 -17.48
C ARG A 32 4.64 5.43 -17.24
N ILE A 33 4.13 5.52 -16.02
CA ILE A 33 3.09 6.49 -15.66
C ILE A 33 3.57 7.93 -15.90
N ASP A 34 4.81 8.25 -15.51
CA ASP A 34 5.35 9.60 -15.69
C ASP A 34 5.54 9.96 -17.17
N ALA A 35 5.83 8.98 -18.02
CA ALA A 35 5.99 9.19 -19.46
C ALA A 35 4.65 9.31 -20.20
N GLU A 36 3.62 8.57 -19.75
CA GLU A 36 2.36 8.44 -20.49
C GLU A 36 1.25 9.38 -19.96
N ILE A 37 1.33 9.84 -18.71
CA ILE A 37 0.23 10.55 -18.04
C ILE A 37 0.61 12.00 -17.71
N SER A 38 -0.26 12.94 -18.10
CA SER A 38 -0.13 14.36 -17.74
C SER A 38 -1.45 14.92 -17.18
N PRO A 39 -1.42 15.62 -16.01
CA PRO A 39 -0.28 15.78 -15.12
C PRO A 39 0.10 14.46 -14.42
N VAL A 40 1.39 14.29 -14.08
CA VAL A 40 1.88 13.13 -13.34
C VAL A 40 1.33 13.09 -11.90
N PRO A 41 1.27 11.91 -11.24
CA PRO A 41 0.91 11.84 -9.83
C PRO A 41 1.90 12.64 -8.98
N HIS A 42 1.38 13.42 -8.03
CA HIS A 42 2.20 14.25 -7.16
C HIS A 42 3.07 13.40 -6.23
N HIS A 43 2.54 12.25 -5.80
CA HIS A 43 3.25 11.24 -5.01
C HIS A 43 2.56 9.89 -5.14
N TYR A 44 3.26 8.86 -4.66
CA TYR A 44 2.76 7.51 -4.53
C TYR A 44 2.61 7.14 -3.04
N MET A 45 1.78 6.15 -2.79
CA MET A 45 1.66 5.46 -1.52
C MET A 45 1.80 3.95 -1.75
N ILE A 46 2.22 3.20 -0.75
CA ILE A 46 2.17 1.74 -0.81
C ILE A 46 0.84 1.27 -0.21
N GLY A 47 0.05 0.53 -0.98
CA GLY A 47 -1.22 -0.02 -0.55
C GLY A 47 -1.13 -1.50 -0.17
N CYS A 48 -1.90 -1.90 0.85
CA CYS A 48 -2.24 -3.30 1.10
C CYS A 48 -1.05 -4.22 1.44
N LEU A 49 0.02 -3.67 2.00
CA LEU A 49 1.14 -4.44 2.56
C LEU A 49 1.22 -4.24 4.07
N TYR A 50 1.65 -5.28 4.79
CA TYR A 50 2.05 -5.13 6.19
C TYR A 50 3.33 -4.28 6.27
N PRO A 51 3.59 -3.51 7.35
CA PRO A 51 4.70 -2.56 7.37
C PRO A 51 6.08 -3.13 7.00
N THR A 52 6.44 -4.31 7.49
CA THR A 52 7.73 -4.95 7.16
C THR A 52 7.81 -5.39 5.69
N HIS A 53 6.70 -5.81 5.09
CA HIS A 53 6.63 -6.11 3.66
C HIS A 53 6.73 -4.84 2.81
N ALA A 54 6.13 -3.74 3.26
CA ALA A 54 6.27 -2.45 2.60
C ALA A 54 7.73 -1.95 2.66
N GLU A 55 8.42 -2.16 3.78
CA GLU A 55 9.85 -1.89 3.89
C GLU A 55 10.66 -2.69 2.86
N THR A 56 10.43 -4.01 2.72
CA THR A 56 11.11 -4.82 1.70
C THR A 56 10.87 -4.27 0.28
N ALA A 57 9.63 -3.94 -0.07
CA ALA A 57 9.29 -3.36 -1.36
C ALA A 57 9.97 -2.01 -1.60
N LEU A 58 10.07 -1.15 -0.57
CA LEU A 58 10.72 0.15 -0.65
C LEU A 58 12.25 0.03 -0.71
N GLN A 59 12.85 -0.96 -0.04
CA GLN A 59 14.26 -1.30 -0.18
C GLN A 59 14.57 -1.73 -1.63
N ALA A 60 13.73 -2.59 -2.22
CA ALA A 60 13.87 -3.00 -3.62
C ALA A 60 13.79 -1.79 -4.58
N LEU A 61 12.80 -0.90 -4.38
CA LEU A 61 12.68 0.33 -5.16
C LEU A 61 13.91 1.22 -5.00
N ARG A 62 14.38 1.44 -3.76
CA ARG A 62 15.56 2.27 -3.46
C ARG A 62 16.83 1.68 -4.10
N ALA A 63 16.96 0.35 -4.11
CA ALA A 63 18.08 -0.34 -4.73
C ALA A 63 18.05 -0.21 -6.27
N SER A 64 16.88 -0.31 -6.89
CA SER A 64 16.75 -0.17 -8.35
C SER A 64 16.85 1.28 -8.84
N GLN A 65 16.22 2.22 -8.13
CA GLN A 65 16.07 3.62 -8.53
C GLN A 65 15.96 4.50 -7.28
N ARG A 66 17.12 4.94 -6.76
CA ARG A 66 17.22 5.65 -5.47
C ARG A 66 16.34 6.89 -5.37
N ASP A 67 16.15 7.64 -6.45
CA ASP A 67 15.37 8.89 -6.40
C ASP A 67 13.86 8.64 -6.46
N LEU A 68 13.40 7.52 -7.03
CA LEU A 68 11.97 7.21 -7.09
C LEU A 68 11.38 6.91 -5.70
N VAL A 69 12.19 6.40 -4.76
CA VAL A 69 11.73 6.16 -3.38
C VAL A 69 11.23 7.46 -2.72
N LYS A 70 11.82 8.62 -3.06
CA LYS A 70 11.43 9.94 -2.53
C LYS A 70 10.03 10.37 -2.96
N ARG A 71 9.50 9.78 -4.04
CA ARG A 71 8.14 10.02 -4.53
C ARG A 71 7.10 9.19 -3.80
N VAL A 72 7.51 8.18 -3.02
CA VAL A 72 6.60 7.48 -2.12
C VAL A 72 6.52 8.28 -0.82
N ARG A 73 5.31 8.76 -0.49
CA ARG A 73 5.08 9.63 0.68
C ARG A 73 4.14 9.03 1.71
N GLY A 74 3.62 7.83 1.45
CA GLY A 74 2.71 7.20 2.38
C GLY A 74 2.60 5.69 2.30
N LEU A 75 2.02 5.13 3.34
CA LEU A 75 1.76 3.70 3.52
C LEU A 75 0.33 3.52 4.02
N LYS A 76 -0.44 2.72 3.30
CA LYS A 76 -1.73 2.20 3.75
C LYS A 76 -1.55 0.74 4.17
N ALA A 77 -1.09 0.56 5.40
CA ALA A 77 -0.62 -0.70 5.93
C ALA A 77 -1.76 -1.66 6.31
N ASN A 78 -1.60 -2.93 5.98
CA ASN A 78 -2.43 -4.00 6.52
C ASN A 78 -2.10 -4.25 7.99
N THR A 79 -3.10 -4.61 8.79
CA THR A 79 -2.92 -4.96 10.21
C THR A 79 -2.39 -6.36 10.44
N SER A 80 -2.33 -7.20 9.41
CA SER A 80 -1.84 -8.59 9.48
C SER A 80 -0.78 -8.81 8.40
N PRO A 81 0.27 -9.60 8.68
CA PRO A 81 1.28 -9.98 7.69
C PRO A 81 0.77 -11.02 6.69
N LEU A 82 -0.40 -11.61 6.92
CA LEU A 82 -0.95 -12.65 6.07
C LEU A 82 -1.25 -12.14 4.64
N SER A 83 -1.09 -13.04 3.67
CA SER A 83 -1.42 -12.77 2.29
C SER A 83 -2.93 -12.56 2.10
N PRO A 84 -3.36 -11.91 1.00
CA PRO A 84 -4.77 -11.81 0.68
C PRO A 84 -5.52 -13.15 0.65
N GLU A 85 -4.87 -14.18 0.12
CA GLU A 85 -5.40 -15.55 -0.02
C GLU A 85 -5.50 -16.26 1.34
N GLU A 86 -4.56 -16.01 2.25
CA GLU A 86 -4.60 -16.53 3.61
C GLU A 86 -5.72 -15.87 4.42
N LEU A 87 -5.84 -14.54 4.32
CA LEU A 87 -6.91 -13.77 4.97
C LEU A 87 -8.30 -14.19 4.50
N ASP A 88 -8.45 -14.55 3.23
CA ASP A 88 -9.72 -14.99 2.66
C ASP A 88 -10.19 -16.35 3.22
N LYS A 89 -9.27 -17.16 3.76
CA LYS A 89 -9.58 -18.44 4.42
C LYS A 89 -10.03 -18.25 5.86
N LEU A 90 -9.83 -17.07 6.45
CA LEU A 90 -10.20 -16.80 7.84
C LEU A 90 -11.67 -16.40 7.98
N ASN A 91 -12.30 -16.91 9.05
CA ASN A 91 -13.66 -16.55 9.43
C ASN A 91 -13.73 -15.38 10.42
N HIS A 92 -12.59 -14.79 10.80
CA HIS A 92 -12.45 -13.70 11.76
C HIS A 92 -11.46 -12.65 11.24
N LEU A 93 -11.45 -11.46 11.85
CA LEU A 93 -10.46 -10.43 11.51
C LEU A 93 -9.09 -10.87 12.05
N ALA A 94 -8.07 -10.85 11.20
CA ALA A 94 -6.69 -11.03 11.61
C ALA A 94 -6.01 -9.67 11.78
N ALA A 95 -5.34 -9.50 12.91
CA ALA A 95 -4.48 -8.38 13.17
C ALA A 95 -3.35 -8.84 14.10
N THR A 96 -2.16 -8.31 13.87
CA THR A 96 -1.07 -8.34 14.84
C THR A 96 -1.45 -7.49 16.05
N ASP A 97 -0.83 -7.76 17.20
CA ASP A 97 -0.89 -6.86 18.35
C ASP A 97 -0.62 -5.41 17.94
N VAL A 98 -1.40 -4.48 18.50
CA VAL A 98 -1.39 -3.07 18.11
C VAL A 98 -0.03 -2.42 18.37
N GLN A 99 0.66 -2.78 19.45
CA GLN A 99 1.95 -2.19 19.79
C GLN A 99 3.02 -2.66 18.81
N THR A 100 3.00 -3.94 18.44
CA THR A 100 3.89 -4.47 17.40
C THR A 100 3.60 -3.84 16.05
N TRP A 101 2.33 -3.75 15.65
CA TRP A 101 1.97 -3.14 14.37
C TRP A 101 2.38 -1.66 14.28
N VAL A 102 2.13 -0.87 15.33
CA VAL A 102 2.55 0.55 15.39
C VAL A 102 4.06 0.68 15.34
N ARG A 103 4.80 -0.19 16.04
CA ARG A 103 6.27 -0.21 16.01
C ARG A 103 6.78 -0.43 14.58
N ASP A 104 6.23 -1.41 13.88
CA ASP A 104 6.65 -1.75 12.53
C ASP A 104 6.26 -0.63 11.53
N GLU A 105 5.06 -0.05 11.67
CA GLU A 105 4.60 1.08 10.85
C GLU A 105 5.50 2.31 11.04
N LEU A 106 5.82 2.67 12.29
CA LEU A 106 6.68 3.81 12.58
C LEU A 106 8.14 3.58 12.16
N ALA A 107 8.65 2.35 12.28
CA ALA A 107 9.98 1.99 11.79
C ALA A 107 10.09 2.20 10.28
N CYS A 108 9.15 1.63 9.51
CA CYS A 108 9.05 1.81 8.06
C CYS A 108 8.89 3.30 7.69
N ALA A 109 7.98 4.02 8.37
CA ALA A 109 7.74 5.43 8.09
C ALA A 109 8.98 6.30 8.28
N ARG A 110 9.78 6.04 9.32
CA ARG A 110 11.01 6.78 9.60
C ARG A 110 12.13 6.43 8.63
N GLU A 111 12.27 5.17 8.25
CA GLU A 111 13.31 4.71 7.32
C GLU A 111 13.15 5.30 5.90
N PHE A 112 11.90 5.56 5.48
CA PHE A 112 11.59 6.05 4.13
C PHE A 112 10.98 7.45 4.10
N ASP A 113 11.05 8.21 5.19
CA ASP A 113 10.50 9.58 5.31
C ASP A 113 9.02 9.68 4.89
N LEU A 114 8.21 8.65 5.22
CA LEU A 114 6.79 8.62 4.91
C LEU A 114 6.03 9.58 5.83
N THR A 115 5.20 10.42 5.24
CA THR A 115 4.44 11.47 5.97
C THR A 115 2.94 11.20 6.03
N ILE A 116 2.45 10.20 5.29
CA ILE A 116 1.03 9.84 5.22
C ILE A 116 0.87 8.38 5.63
N LEU A 117 0.31 8.14 6.82
CA LEU A 117 0.09 6.79 7.35
C LEU A 117 -1.41 6.50 7.43
N GLY A 118 -1.78 5.26 7.12
CA GLY A 118 -3.15 4.80 7.20
C GLY A 118 -3.23 3.30 7.41
N ARG A 119 -4.24 2.84 8.14
CA ARG A 119 -4.47 1.41 8.40
C ARG A 119 -5.52 0.81 7.47
N LEU A 120 -5.35 -0.47 7.15
CA LEU A 120 -6.31 -1.28 6.40
C LEU A 120 -6.59 -2.59 7.16
N LEU A 121 -7.85 -2.77 7.54
CA LEU A 121 -8.38 -4.03 8.08
C LEU A 121 -9.00 -4.83 6.91
N ARG A 122 -8.60 -6.09 6.73
CA ARG A 122 -9.12 -6.94 5.64
C ARG A 122 -9.75 -8.22 6.18
N ASN A 123 -11.01 -8.45 5.81
CA ASN A 123 -11.70 -9.74 5.81
C ASN A 123 -12.90 -9.65 4.85
N ARG A 124 -13.03 -10.63 3.95
CA ARG A 124 -14.08 -10.71 2.91
C ARG A 124 -15.51 -10.77 3.49
N ARG A 125 -15.71 -11.33 4.69
CA ARG A 125 -17.04 -11.50 5.31
C ARG A 125 -17.55 -10.27 6.06
N THR A 126 -16.69 -9.35 6.48
CA THR A 126 -17.10 -8.16 7.24
C THR A 126 -17.55 -7.00 6.33
N LEU A 127 -17.14 -6.99 5.06
CA LEU A 127 -17.61 -6.01 4.07
C LEU A 127 -19.10 -6.21 3.71
N HIS A 128 -19.58 -7.46 3.67
CA HIS A 128 -20.98 -7.75 3.37
C HIS A 128 -21.95 -7.48 4.53
N ARG A 129 -21.47 -7.37 5.78
CA ARG A 129 -22.34 -7.14 6.95
C ARG A 129 -22.67 -5.67 7.23
N ARG A 130 -22.06 -4.70 6.55
CA ARG A 130 -22.32 -3.26 6.78
C ARG A 130 -23.19 -2.57 5.73
N PHE A 131 -23.72 -3.30 4.75
CA PHE A 131 -24.63 -2.74 3.72
C PHE A 131 -25.97 -3.48 3.59
N GLY A 132 -26.41 -4.24 4.61
CA GLY A 132 -27.58 -5.12 4.52
C GLY A 132 -28.51 -5.15 5.73
N GLN A 133 -28.66 -4.05 6.48
CA GLN A 133 -29.68 -3.91 7.52
C GLN A 133 -30.18 -2.45 7.52
N GLY A 134 -31.26 -2.19 6.80
CA GLY A 134 -31.87 -0.88 6.64
C GLY A 134 -32.97 -0.92 5.58
N GLY A 135 -33.99 -1.75 5.79
CA GLY A 135 -35.12 -1.92 4.88
C GLY A 135 -36.02 -3.04 5.36
N GLY A 136 -36.97 -2.68 6.24
CA GLY A 136 -38.01 -3.52 6.80
C GLY A 136 -38.90 -2.66 7.67
#